data_AF-A0A4Y1QM05-F1
#
_entry.id   AF-A0A4Y1QM05-F1
#
_cell.length_a   1.000
_cell.length_b   1.000
_cell.length_c   1.000
_cell.angle_alpha   90.00
_cell.angle_beta   90.00
_cell.angle_gamma   90.00
#
_symmetry.space_group_name_H-M   'P 1'
#
loop_
_entity.id
_entity.type
_entity.pdbx_description
1 polymer ?
#
loop_
_entity_poly.entity_id
_entity_poly.type
_entity_poly.pdbx_seq_one_letter_code
_entity_poly.pdbx_strand_id
1 'polypeptide(L)'
;MAPLSSHDAMELDKDCSIVLELSESEPLFDKKKKLLQDMGFSTKEEIHVKRSSDPNWISTSLKVMLQIERIINSDETELYFAGDEPMDMYGPRNELEALNSILQLVESSLSSACLMQKNVLQEFRDAIVDMMSQSGNKNILETTIVEGYNSDKEIKLLQWGENNGVKTRLEIAYVEGAGRGAIATEDLKVGDTALEIPTSLIIVEELVQADMYHALEKFEGISSETMLLLWSMKERHNGDSQFKIYFDTLPEEFHTGLSFGIDAMMVLDGTLLLDEITAAKEHLRAQYDDLFPALCKDHPDIFPPELYTWELFLWACELWYSNSMKIKFPDGKLRTCLIPIAGFLNHSLDPHVVHYGRVDSATNTLKFRLSRPCNAGQECCLSYGNFSSSHLITFYGFVPQGDNLYDVIPLDIDAAQDDFTEGSSISNWTTHMVRATWLSHNCNIFYYGLPSPFLDSLRRARSPMPHTKDLLPENLKNEIEILEDLRAICDDMMDNLGDADLDDRKNTNWDVKLAIKFKDIQRSIVSSVLTSCYCGLKLVKDELSKCLAEDTPVSKQI
;
A
#
# COMPACT_ATOMS: atom_id res chain seq x y z
N MET A 1 15.41 44.81 47.93
CA MET A 1 14.83 44.81 46.57
C MET A 1 15.78 45.55 45.66
N ALA A 2 16.69 44.80 45.02
CA ALA A 2 17.46 45.28 43.88
C ALA A 2 16.84 44.62 42.63
N PRO A 3 16.70 45.33 41.52
CA PRO A 3 16.06 44.78 40.32
C PRO A 3 16.98 43.73 39.70
N LEU A 4 16.40 42.59 39.31
CA LEU A 4 17.08 41.57 38.51
C LEU A 4 17.70 42.21 37.27
N SER A 5 18.98 41.98 37.06
CA SER A 5 19.71 42.40 35.87
C SER A 5 19.15 41.68 34.63
N SER A 6 19.03 42.43 33.54
CA SER A 6 18.53 42.03 32.22
C SER A 6 19.29 40.88 31.53
N HIS A 7 20.22 40.22 32.22
CA HIS A 7 20.94 39.04 31.74
C HIS A 7 20.30 37.72 32.15
N ASP A 8 19.45 37.69 33.20
CA ASP A 8 18.69 36.49 33.59
C ASP A 8 17.32 36.39 32.86
N ALA A 9 17.01 37.35 31.98
CA ALA A 9 15.80 37.37 31.15
C ALA A 9 16.06 36.95 29.68
N MET A 10 17.30 36.60 29.32
CA MET A 10 17.73 36.27 27.95
C MET A 10 18.09 34.78 27.75
N GLU A 11 17.77 33.90 28.69
CA GLU A 11 17.81 32.43 28.51
C GLU A 11 16.42 31.80 28.26
N LEU A 12 15.43 32.62 27.89
CA LEU A 12 14.02 32.24 27.73
C LEU A 12 13.52 32.44 26.29
N ASP A 13 14.14 31.75 25.34
CA ASP A 13 13.47 31.20 24.15
C ASP A 13 14.50 30.40 23.34
N LYS A 14 14.72 29.12 23.69
CA LYS A 14 15.19 28.19 22.67
C LYS A 14 13.99 27.94 21.78
N ASP A 15 13.91 28.61 20.63
CA ASP A 15 12.89 28.36 19.61
C ASP A 15 12.77 26.84 19.42
N CYS A 16 11.66 26.26 19.87
CA CYS A 16 11.38 24.85 19.64
C CYS A 16 10.85 24.77 18.21
N SER A 17 11.56 24.10 17.31
CA SER A 17 11.12 23.88 15.94
C SER A 17 10.84 22.39 15.72
N ILE A 18 9.81 22.12 14.91
CA ILE A 18 9.56 20.81 14.34
C ILE A 18 10.17 20.83 12.95
N VAL A 19 11.10 19.92 12.69
CA VAL A 19 11.83 19.83 11.43
C VAL A 19 11.26 18.69 10.63
N LEU A 20 10.78 18.99 9.42
CA LEU A 20 10.33 18.02 8.44
C LEU A 20 11.42 17.92 7.36
N GLU A 21 11.97 16.72 7.16
CA GLU A 21 13.16 16.54 6.33
C GLU A 21 12.99 15.36 5.38
N LEU A 22 13.13 15.63 4.08
CA LEU A 22 13.26 14.60 3.06
C LEU A 22 14.71 14.10 3.03
N SER A 23 14.94 12.86 3.45
CA SER A 23 16.29 12.26 3.45
C SER A 23 16.80 12.00 2.03
N GLU A 24 18.08 12.30 1.75
CA GLU A 24 18.74 12.02 0.47
C GLU A 24 18.80 10.52 0.12
N SER A 25 18.64 9.64 1.12
CA SER A 25 18.56 8.19 0.91
C SER A 25 17.17 7.69 0.49
N GLU A 26 16.16 8.56 0.45
CA GLU A 26 14.79 8.17 0.13
C GLU A 26 14.66 7.71 -1.33
N PRO A 27 13.92 6.63 -1.60
CA PRO A 27 13.50 6.32 -2.95
C PRO A 27 12.76 7.50 -3.57
N LEU A 28 13.01 7.76 -4.86
CA LEU A 28 12.37 8.83 -5.62
C LEU A 28 12.67 10.24 -5.06
N PHE A 29 13.79 10.41 -4.34
CA PHE A 29 14.21 11.69 -3.76
C PHE A 29 14.06 12.88 -4.72
N ASP A 30 14.59 12.79 -5.94
CA ASP A 30 14.53 13.89 -6.90
C ASP A 30 13.09 14.25 -7.31
N LYS A 31 12.21 13.25 -7.46
CA LYS A 31 10.79 13.47 -7.78
C LYS A 31 10.05 14.13 -6.60
N LYS A 32 10.25 13.62 -5.38
CA LYS A 32 9.66 14.19 -4.16
C LYS A 32 10.16 15.61 -3.89
N LYS A 33 11.47 15.84 -4.01
CA LYS A 33 12.11 17.14 -3.89
C LYS A 33 11.54 18.15 -4.88
N LYS A 34 11.38 17.76 -6.14
CA LYS A 34 10.78 18.63 -7.15
C LYS A 34 9.34 19.00 -6.78
N LEU A 35 8.53 18.02 -6.41
CA LEU A 35 7.13 18.27 -6.03
C LEU A 35 7.03 19.20 -4.80
N LEU A 36 7.92 19.05 -3.80
CA LEU A 36 8.03 19.99 -2.69
C LEU A 36 8.35 21.41 -3.18
N GLN A 37 9.32 21.55 -4.09
CA GLN A 37 9.73 22.85 -4.64
C GLN A 37 8.63 23.53 -5.47
N ASP A 38 7.91 22.75 -6.28
CA ASP A 38 6.77 23.23 -7.08
C ASP A 38 5.64 23.74 -6.16
N MET A 39 5.52 23.15 -4.96
CA MET A 39 4.59 23.60 -3.90
C MET A 39 5.15 24.72 -3.01
N GLY A 40 6.37 25.20 -3.28
CA GLY A 40 7.00 26.28 -2.53
C GLY A 40 7.70 25.86 -1.23
N PHE A 41 7.95 24.56 -1.04
CA PHE A 41 8.67 24.00 0.11
C PHE A 41 10.11 23.61 -0.23
N SER A 42 10.98 23.66 0.76
CA SER A 42 12.34 23.10 0.70
C SER A 42 12.37 21.64 1.14
N THR A 43 13.51 20.98 0.96
CA THR A 43 13.72 19.59 1.44
C THR A 43 13.84 19.50 2.95
N LYS A 44 13.98 20.63 3.64
CA LYS A 44 14.10 20.73 5.09
C LYS A 44 13.32 21.94 5.58
N GLU A 45 12.09 21.70 6.02
CA GLU A 45 11.19 22.74 6.50
C GLU A 45 11.18 22.79 8.03
N GLU A 46 11.31 24.00 8.59
CA GLU A 46 11.33 24.22 10.03
C GLU A 46 10.11 25.00 10.50
N ILE A 47 9.21 24.30 11.20
CA ILE A 47 8.01 24.90 11.77
C ILE A 47 8.29 25.30 13.21
N HIS A 48 8.39 26.60 13.43
CA HIS A 48 8.73 27.16 14.73
C HIS A 48 7.50 27.17 15.63
N VAL A 49 7.58 26.46 16.74
CA VAL A 49 6.53 26.37 17.75
C VAL A 49 6.51 27.65 18.57
N LYS A 50 5.55 28.53 18.27
CA LYS A 50 5.38 29.83 18.93
C LYS A 50 3.97 29.96 19.50
N ARG A 51 3.85 30.73 20.58
CA ARG A 51 2.54 31.10 21.12
C ARG A 51 1.91 32.12 20.17
N SER A 52 0.97 31.67 19.35
CA SER A 52 0.27 32.53 18.40
C SER A 52 -0.98 33.14 19.04
N SER A 53 -1.27 34.41 18.72
CA SER A 53 -2.58 35.02 19.01
C SER A 53 -3.65 34.66 17.96
N ASP A 54 -3.25 34.00 16.86
CA ASP A 54 -4.17 33.48 15.86
C ASP A 54 -4.73 32.11 16.34
N PRO A 55 -6.05 32.01 16.58
CA PRO A 55 -6.67 30.76 17.03
C PRO A 55 -6.56 29.63 16.00
N ASN A 56 -6.31 29.94 14.72
CA ASN A 56 -6.19 28.95 13.65
C ASN A 56 -4.75 28.49 13.40
N TRP A 57 -3.76 29.06 14.11
CA TRP A 57 -2.35 28.83 13.80
C TRP A 57 -1.94 27.34 13.82
N ILE A 58 -2.43 26.57 14.80
CA ILE A 58 -2.18 25.11 14.87
C ILE A 58 -2.75 24.41 13.65
N SER A 59 -4.02 24.69 13.31
CA SER A 59 -4.69 24.08 12.16
C SER A 59 -4.00 24.42 10.84
N THR A 60 -3.54 25.66 10.66
CA THR A 60 -2.82 26.10 9.47
C THR A 60 -1.44 25.45 9.39
N SER A 61 -0.72 25.38 10.52
CA SER A 61 0.60 24.75 10.59
C SER A 61 0.50 23.25 10.32
N LEU A 62 -0.47 22.56 10.91
CA LEU A 62 -0.72 21.14 10.65
C LEU A 62 -1.05 20.85 9.20
N LYS A 63 -1.83 21.72 8.52
CA LYS A 63 -2.09 21.57 7.08
C LYS A 63 -0.81 21.63 6.26
N VAL A 64 0.11 22.54 6.59
CA VAL A 64 1.42 22.63 5.93
C VAL A 64 2.27 21.39 6.21
N MET A 65 2.32 20.94 7.47
CA MET A 65 3.03 19.70 7.85
C MET A 65 2.52 18.50 7.08
N LEU A 66 1.20 18.36 6.99
CA LEU A 66 0.56 17.26 6.28
C LEU A 66 0.84 17.30 4.79
N GLN A 67 0.83 18.48 4.16
CA GLN A 67 1.20 18.60 2.75
C GLN A 67 2.62 18.07 2.49
N ILE A 68 3.57 18.44 3.35
CA ILE A 68 4.97 18.01 3.25
C ILE A 68 5.09 16.50 3.50
N GLU A 69 4.50 16.01 4.59
CA GLU A 69 4.64 14.61 5.00
C GLU A 69 3.92 13.65 4.07
N ARG A 70 2.79 14.03 3.47
CA ARG A 70 2.15 13.20 2.43
C ARG A 70 3.08 12.98 1.23
N ILE A 71 3.83 14.01 0.82
CA ILE A 71 4.83 13.92 -0.25
C ILE A 71 6.03 13.08 0.21
N ILE A 72 6.53 13.29 1.43
CA ILE A 72 7.66 12.50 1.96
C ILE A 72 7.31 11.01 2.01
N ASN A 73 6.11 10.67 2.47
CA ASN A 73 5.65 9.29 2.65
C ASN A 73 5.01 8.67 1.39
N SER A 74 4.94 9.41 0.29
CA SER A 74 4.36 8.93 -0.97
C SER A 74 5.23 7.87 -1.66
N ASP A 75 4.56 6.94 -2.33
CA ASP A 75 5.22 5.98 -3.22
C ASP A 75 5.17 6.40 -4.69
N GLU A 76 5.67 5.53 -5.57
CA GLU A 76 5.73 5.80 -7.01
C GLU A 76 4.35 6.04 -7.63
N THR A 77 3.34 5.24 -7.24
CA THR A 77 1.99 5.32 -7.79
C THR A 77 1.33 6.60 -7.31
N GLU A 78 1.42 6.89 -6.02
CA GLU A 78 0.87 8.13 -5.45
C GLU A 78 1.52 9.38 -6.09
N LEU A 79 2.84 9.39 -6.27
CA LEU A 79 3.55 10.50 -6.94
C LEU A 79 3.15 10.67 -8.40
N TYR A 80 2.95 9.56 -9.12
CA TYR A 80 2.55 9.60 -10.52
C TYR A 80 1.17 10.23 -10.70
N PHE A 81 0.22 9.92 -9.80
CA PHE A 81 -1.14 10.42 -9.89
C PHE A 81 -1.40 11.71 -9.10
N ALA A 82 -0.50 12.15 -8.21
CA ALA A 82 -0.64 13.42 -7.49
C ALA A 82 -0.65 14.64 -8.43
N GLY A 83 0.06 14.56 -9.56
CA GLY A 83 0.03 15.58 -10.62
C GLY A 83 0.31 17.00 -10.11
N ASP A 84 -0.46 17.97 -10.63
CA ASP A 84 -0.36 19.40 -10.30
C ASP A 84 -1.28 19.80 -9.11
N GLU A 85 -2.07 18.88 -8.55
CA GLU A 85 -3.02 19.14 -7.44
C GLU A 85 -2.92 18.07 -6.33
N PRO A 86 -1.90 18.14 -5.45
CA PRO A 86 -1.62 17.08 -4.47
C PRO A 86 -2.58 17.01 -3.28
N MET A 87 -3.59 17.87 -3.15
CA MET A 87 -4.31 18.04 -1.88
C MET A 87 -5.26 16.90 -1.50
N ASP A 88 -5.80 16.16 -2.47
CA ASP A 88 -6.89 15.18 -2.26
C ASP A 88 -6.62 13.79 -2.87
N MET A 89 -5.41 13.51 -3.36
CA MET A 89 -5.11 12.29 -4.14
C MET A 89 -4.50 11.12 -3.34
N TYR A 90 -4.15 11.35 -2.07
CA TYR A 90 -3.46 10.35 -1.23
C TYR A 90 -4.45 9.41 -0.52
N GLY A 91 -4.06 8.14 -0.38
CA GLY A 91 -4.90 7.12 0.26
C GLY A 91 -4.96 7.24 1.79
N PRO A 92 -5.91 6.55 2.44
CA PRO A 92 -6.02 6.54 3.91
C PRO A 92 -4.74 6.08 4.61
N ARG A 93 -3.99 5.16 4.00
CA ARG A 93 -2.70 4.72 4.53
C ARG A 93 -1.66 5.84 4.56
N ASN A 94 -1.46 6.55 3.44
CA ASN A 94 -0.51 7.67 3.37
C ASN A 94 -0.90 8.78 4.36
N GLU A 95 -2.20 9.08 4.48
CA GLU A 95 -2.69 10.04 5.46
C GLU A 95 -2.32 9.66 6.90
N LEU A 96 -2.51 8.39 7.27
CA LEU A 96 -2.14 7.90 8.59
C LEU A 96 -0.62 7.88 8.80
N GLU A 97 0.17 7.48 7.80
CA GLU A 97 1.64 7.51 7.84
C GLU A 97 2.15 8.96 8.06
N ALA A 98 1.63 9.92 7.30
CA ALA A 98 1.97 11.34 7.45
C ALA A 98 1.60 11.87 8.85
N LEU A 99 0.38 11.58 9.35
CA LEU A 99 -0.04 11.97 10.69
C LEU A 99 0.82 11.35 11.79
N ASN A 100 1.19 10.06 11.66
CA ASN A 100 2.08 9.39 12.61
C ASN A 100 3.50 9.98 12.60
N SER A 101 4.05 10.30 11.43
CA SER A 101 5.36 10.95 11.31
C SER A 101 5.38 12.30 12.03
N ILE A 102 4.35 13.12 11.81
CA ILE A 102 4.15 14.39 12.53
C ILE A 102 4.01 14.15 14.03
N LEU A 103 3.19 13.18 14.45
CA LEU A 103 2.98 12.85 15.86
C LEU A 103 4.30 12.46 16.54
N GLN A 104 5.11 11.62 15.90
CA GLN A 104 6.40 11.20 16.42
C GLN A 104 7.37 12.38 16.57
N LEU A 105 7.41 13.29 15.60
CA LEU A 105 8.22 14.51 15.69
C LEU A 105 7.77 15.39 16.86
N VAL A 106 6.46 15.59 17.03
CA VAL A 106 5.88 16.36 18.16
C VAL A 106 6.19 15.71 19.50
N GLU A 107 6.04 14.39 19.62
CA GLU A 107 6.33 13.63 20.85
C GLU A 107 7.84 13.66 21.20
N SER A 108 8.71 13.60 20.20
CA SER A 108 10.16 13.75 20.40
C SER A 108 10.50 15.14 20.94
N SER A 109 9.88 16.19 20.41
CA SER A 109 10.05 17.57 20.86
C SER A 109 9.47 17.80 22.27
N LEU A 110 8.34 17.16 22.61
CA LEU A 110 7.75 17.23 23.96
C LEU A 110 8.72 16.78 25.06
N SER A 111 9.57 15.79 24.77
CA SER A 111 10.52 15.23 25.74
C SER A 111 11.62 16.23 26.15
N SER A 112 11.98 17.16 25.26
CA SER A 112 13.10 18.10 25.44
C SER A 112 12.68 19.57 25.63
N ALA A 113 11.40 19.88 25.46
CA ALA A 113 10.85 21.24 25.48
C ALA A 113 10.71 21.87 26.89
N CYS A 114 10.70 23.21 26.93
CA CYS A 114 10.42 23.97 28.15
C CYS A 114 8.93 23.91 28.54
N LEU A 115 8.57 24.28 29.78
CA LEU A 115 7.19 24.17 30.28
C LEU A 115 6.16 24.93 29.40
N MET A 116 6.52 26.12 28.90
CA MET A 116 5.63 26.92 28.06
C MET A 116 5.40 26.29 26.68
N GLN A 117 6.42 25.64 26.12
CA GLN A 117 6.35 24.95 24.82
C GLN A 117 5.57 23.64 24.90
N LYS A 118 5.62 22.95 26.05
CA LYS A 118 4.87 21.71 26.27
C LYS A 118 3.37 21.88 26.09
N ASN A 119 2.80 23.02 26.47
CA ASN A 119 1.37 23.26 26.28
C ASN A 119 1.01 23.34 24.79
N VAL A 120 1.77 24.09 24.00
CA VAL A 120 1.53 24.23 22.55
C VAL A 120 1.75 22.90 21.83
N LEU A 121 2.82 22.18 22.18
CA LEU A 121 3.08 20.84 21.62
C LEU A 121 2.00 19.82 22.02
N GLN A 122 1.42 19.93 23.22
CA GLN A 122 0.29 19.10 23.61
C GLN A 122 -0.95 19.43 22.79
N GLU A 123 -1.24 20.71 22.52
CA GLU A 123 -2.33 21.10 21.63
C GLU A 123 -2.12 20.58 20.20
N PHE A 124 -0.88 20.59 19.68
CA PHE A 124 -0.54 19.91 18.42
C PHE A 124 -0.83 18.42 18.49
N ARG A 125 -0.34 17.75 19.53
CA ARG A 125 -0.53 16.32 19.74
C ARG A 125 -2.00 15.95 19.75
N ASP A 126 -2.81 16.69 20.51
CA ASP A 126 -4.25 16.45 20.62
C ASP A 126 -4.96 16.68 19.28
N ALA A 127 -4.61 17.76 18.57
CA ALA A 127 -5.15 18.03 17.23
C ALA A 127 -4.80 16.93 16.20
N ILE A 128 -3.57 16.40 16.23
CA ILE A 128 -3.15 15.29 15.36
C ILE A 128 -3.94 14.03 15.70
N VAL A 129 -4.05 13.69 16.98
CA VAL A 129 -4.83 12.53 17.45
C VAL A 129 -6.31 12.67 17.08
N ASP A 130 -6.87 13.87 17.14
CA ASP A 130 -8.24 14.14 16.69
C ASP A 130 -8.40 13.91 15.18
N MET A 131 -7.43 14.35 14.36
CA MET A 131 -7.44 14.09 12.90
C MET A 131 -7.32 12.59 12.59
N MET A 132 -6.42 11.88 13.28
CA MET A 132 -6.30 10.43 13.18
C MET A 132 -7.58 9.71 13.59
N SER A 133 -8.25 10.21 14.64
CA SER A 133 -9.52 9.64 15.12
C SER A 133 -10.70 9.86 14.17
N GLN A 134 -10.61 10.89 13.31
CA GLN A 134 -11.60 11.17 12.28
C GLN A 134 -11.29 10.46 10.95
N SER A 135 -10.07 9.94 10.80
CA SER A 135 -9.63 9.19 9.61
C SER A 135 -10.32 7.83 9.55
N GLY A 136 -10.84 7.45 8.37
CA GLY A 136 -11.54 6.18 8.16
C GLY A 136 -13.03 6.14 8.60
N ASN A 137 -13.57 7.21 9.19
CA ASN A 137 -14.99 7.25 9.62
C ASN A 137 -16.00 7.43 8.47
N LYS A 138 -15.54 7.70 7.23
CA LYS A 138 -16.43 7.97 6.10
C LYS A 138 -17.01 6.69 5.47
N ASN A 139 -16.33 5.55 5.64
CA ASN A 139 -16.66 4.27 5.01
C ASN A 139 -16.54 3.09 6.01
N ILE A 140 -17.10 3.21 7.22
CA ILE A 140 -17.10 2.07 8.15
C ILE A 140 -18.01 0.98 7.56
N LEU A 141 -17.37 -0.03 6.97
CA LEU A 141 -18.01 -1.27 6.60
C LEU A 141 -18.40 -2.00 7.89
N GLU A 142 -19.67 -2.39 7.98
CA GLU A 142 -20.20 -3.11 9.13
C GLU A 142 -19.56 -4.50 9.17
N THR A 143 -18.76 -4.78 10.20
CA THR A 143 -18.18 -6.10 10.42
C THR A 143 -19.31 -7.09 10.72
N THR A 144 -19.52 -8.03 9.80
CA THR A 144 -20.52 -9.09 9.97
C THR A 144 -19.81 -10.38 10.37
N ILE A 145 -20.00 -10.80 11.62
CA ILE A 145 -19.45 -12.05 12.15
C ILE A 145 -20.39 -13.20 11.75
N VAL A 146 -19.82 -14.24 11.14
CA VAL A 146 -20.57 -15.44 10.74
C VAL A 146 -20.82 -16.32 11.96
N GLU A 147 -22.09 -16.46 12.35
CA GLU A 147 -22.49 -17.36 13.43
C GLU A 147 -22.26 -18.83 13.07
N GLY A 148 -21.85 -19.63 14.06
CA GLY A 148 -21.70 -21.09 13.92
C GLY A 148 -20.36 -21.58 13.38
N TYR A 149 -19.39 -20.68 13.11
CA TYR A 149 -18.00 -21.08 12.85
C TYR A 149 -17.37 -21.69 14.12
N ASN A 150 -16.69 -22.83 13.97
CA ASN A 150 -15.95 -23.43 15.08
C ASN A 150 -14.56 -22.79 15.21
N SER A 151 -14.41 -21.89 16.18
CA SER A 151 -13.15 -21.22 16.51
C SER A 151 -12.32 -21.91 17.61
N ASP A 152 -12.59 -23.18 17.94
CA ASP A 152 -11.91 -23.92 19.01
C ASP A 152 -10.37 -23.92 18.85
N LYS A 153 -9.88 -23.99 17.60
CA LYS A 153 -8.45 -24.00 17.30
C LYS A 153 -7.82 -22.65 17.58
N GLU A 154 -8.47 -21.58 17.11
CA GLU A 154 -8.03 -20.20 17.28
C GLU A 154 -8.09 -19.76 18.74
N ILE A 155 -9.12 -20.17 19.49
CA ILE A 155 -9.22 -19.95 20.94
C ILE A 155 -8.04 -20.61 21.67
N LYS A 156 -7.71 -21.86 21.32
CA LYS A 156 -6.55 -22.56 21.91
C LYS A 156 -5.23 -21.87 21.56
N LEU A 157 -5.11 -21.33 20.35
CA LEU A 157 -3.92 -20.57 19.94
C LEU A 157 -3.78 -19.27 20.72
N LEU A 158 -4.86 -18.51 20.92
CA LEU A 158 -4.83 -17.31 21.76
C LEU A 158 -4.43 -17.66 23.20
N GLN A 159 -5.05 -18.68 23.80
CA GLN A 159 -4.68 -19.15 25.14
C GLN A 159 -3.21 -19.58 25.23
N TRP A 160 -2.72 -20.31 24.23
CA TRP A 160 -1.30 -20.67 24.14
C TRP A 160 -0.42 -19.42 24.07
N GLY A 161 -0.78 -18.42 23.27
CA GLY A 161 -0.06 -17.16 23.18
C GLY A 161 -0.01 -16.43 24.51
N GLU A 162 -1.15 -16.26 25.18
CA GLU A 162 -1.26 -15.58 26.48
C GLU A 162 -0.40 -16.27 27.55
N ASN A 163 -0.44 -17.60 27.59
CA ASN A 163 0.41 -18.41 28.49
C ASN A 163 1.92 -18.22 28.22
N ASN A 164 2.28 -17.78 27.02
CA ASN A 164 3.65 -17.49 26.61
C ASN A 164 3.97 -15.97 26.53
N GLY A 165 3.11 -15.12 27.12
CA GLY A 165 3.38 -13.69 27.29
C GLY A 165 2.84 -12.78 26.19
N VAL A 166 2.03 -13.29 25.26
CA VAL A 166 1.25 -12.44 24.35
C VAL A 166 0.24 -11.63 25.15
N LYS A 167 0.10 -10.35 24.81
CA LYS A 167 -1.00 -9.52 25.29
C LYS A 167 -1.88 -9.17 24.10
N THR A 168 -3.16 -9.48 24.21
CA THR A 168 -4.13 -9.23 23.15
C THR A 168 -5.36 -8.54 23.71
N ARG A 169 -5.91 -7.61 22.94
CA ARG A 169 -7.25 -7.02 23.12
C ARG A 169 -8.16 -7.43 21.97
N LEU A 170 -7.80 -8.54 21.32
CA LEU A 170 -8.43 -9.07 20.12
C LEU A 170 -8.83 -10.53 20.37
N GLU A 171 -9.98 -10.91 19.86
CA GLU A 171 -10.41 -12.29 19.69
C GLU A 171 -10.40 -12.68 18.21
N ILE A 172 -10.42 -13.97 17.89
CA ILE A 172 -10.47 -14.43 16.50
C ILE A 172 -11.88 -14.94 16.18
N ALA A 173 -12.44 -14.44 15.09
CA ALA A 173 -13.75 -14.84 14.59
C ALA A 173 -13.71 -15.07 13.07
N TYR A 174 -14.81 -15.58 12.51
CA TYR A 174 -14.99 -15.65 11.07
C TYR A 174 -15.83 -14.46 10.59
N VAL A 175 -15.22 -13.60 9.80
CA VAL A 175 -15.80 -12.39 9.22
C VAL A 175 -16.28 -12.68 7.81
N GLU A 176 -17.52 -12.27 7.52
CA GLU A 176 -18.10 -12.44 6.19
C GLU A 176 -17.25 -11.73 5.12
N GLY A 177 -16.84 -12.47 4.09
CA GLY A 177 -16.03 -11.96 2.99
C GLY A 177 -14.52 -11.84 3.26
N ALA A 178 -14.09 -11.80 4.53
CA ALA A 178 -12.66 -11.72 4.90
C ALA A 178 -12.10 -13.04 5.47
N GLY A 179 -12.96 -14.00 5.84
CA GLY A 179 -12.52 -15.27 6.42
C GLY A 179 -12.18 -15.10 7.89
N ARG A 180 -11.09 -15.71 8.37
CA ARG A 180 -10.71 -15.58 9.79
C ARG A 180 -10.09 -14.21 10.03
N GLY A 181 -10.58 -13.48 11.02
CA GLY A 181 -10.17 -12.11 11.32
C GLY A 181 -10.08 -11.84 12.81
N ALA A 182 -9.30 -10.83 13.18
CA ALA A 182 -9.13 -10.40 14.56
C ALA A 182 -10.12 -9.29 14.92
N ILE A 183 -10.94 -9.50 15.94
CA ILE A 183 -12.03 -8.61 16.37
C ILE A 183 -11.65 -7.93 17.68
N ALA A 184 -11.85 -6.62 17.78
CA ALA A 184 -11.59 -5.88 19.01
C ALA A 184 -12.59 -6.26 20.10
N THR A 185 -12.10 -6.62 21.29
CA THR A 185 -12.95 -6.99 22.44
C THR A 185 -13.41 -5.78 23.25
N GLU A 186 -12.82 -4.62 23.01
CA GLU A 186 -13.12 -3.34 23.67
C GLU A 186 -12.83 -2.17 22.70
N ASP A 187 -13.29 -0.97 23.06
CA ASP A 187 -12.99 0.24 22.27
C ASP A 187 -11.50 0.61 22.40
N LEU A 188 -10.79 0.63 21.28
CA LEU A 188 -9.38 0.96 21.19
C LEU A 188 -9.18 2.33 20.54
N LYS A 189 -8.33 3.16 21.14
CA LYS A 189 -8.03 4.52 20.68
C LYS A 189 -6.71 4.58 19.92
N VAL A 190 -6.45 5.72 19.28
CA VAL A 190 -5.15 6.03 18.69
C VAL A 190 -4.04 5.84 19.73
N GLY A 191 -3.00 5.08 19.39
CA GLY A 191 -1.86 4.75 20.24
C GLY A 191 -2.05 3.53 21.14
N ASP A 192 -3.27 3.00 21.30
CA ASP A 192 -3.47 1.74 22.02
C ASP A 192 -2.75 0.59 21.29
N THR A 193 -2.34 -0.42 22.05
CA THR A 193 -1.72 -1.63 21.50
C THR A 193 -2.77 -2.74 21.45
N ALA A 194 -3.19 -3.13 20.24
CA ALA A 194 -4.17 -4.20 20.03
C ALA A 194 -3.55 -5.57 20.33
N LEU A 195 -2.29 -5.76 19.92
CA LEU A 195 -1.55 -7.02 20.04
C LEU A 195 -0.08 -6.74 20.36
N GLU A 196 0.48 -7.47 21.32
CA GLU A 196 1.89 -7.45 21.69
C GLU A 196 2.44 -8.88 21.73
N ILE A 197 3.45 -9.16 20.91
CA ILE A 197 4.03 -10.50 20.72
C ILE A 197 5.49 -10.52 21.20
N PRO A 198 5.86 -11.37 22.17
CA PRO A 198 7.26 -11.62 22.52
C PRO A 198 8.09 -12.15 21.35
N THR A 199 9.35 -11.72 21.22
CA THR A 199 10.21 -12.21 20.12
C THR A 199 10.47 -13.71 20.16
N SER A 200 10.34 -14.36 21.31
CA SER A 200 10.43 -15.83 21.46
C SER A 200 9.30 -16.61 20.77
N LEU A 201 8.24 -15.93 20.32
CA LEU A 201 7.12 -16.53 19.59
C LEU A 201 7.11 -16.16 18.11
N ILE A 202 8.11 -15.41 17.64
CA ILE A 202 8.28 -15.07 16.23
C ILE A 202 9.07 -16.19 15.56
N ILE A 203 8.51 -16.75 14.49
CA ILE A 203 9.17 -17.77 13.68
C ILE A 203 10.08 -17.07 12.68
N VAL A 204 11.37 -17.38 12.73
CA VAL A 204 12.42 -16.68 11.98
C VAL A 204 13.59 -17.63 11.68
N GLU A 205 14.46 -17.25 10.74
CA GLU A 205 15.54 -18.09 10.18
C GLU A 205 16.44 -18.76 11.23
N GLU A 206 16.64 -18.13 12.39
CA GLU A 206 17.43 -18.71 13.48
C GLU A 206 16.88 -20.05 14.01
N LEU A 207 15.59 -20.35 13.79
CA LEU A 207 14.99 -21.64 14.15
C LEU A 207 15.40 -22.80 13.23
N VAL A 208 15.89 -22.51 12.02
CA VAL A 208 16.26 -23.53 11.01
C VAL A 208 17.67 -24.10 11.26
N GLN A 209 18.47 -23.44 12.11
CA GLN A 209 19.92 -23.62 12.17
C GLN A 209 20.41 -24.97 12.73
N ALA A 210 19.60 -25.70 13.51
CA ALA A 210 20.08 -26.93 14.14
C ALA A 210 19.94 -28.19 13.26
N ASP A 211 18.82 -28.31 12.52
CA ASP A 211 18.42 -29.61 11.94
C ASP A 211 18.61 -29.72 10.43
N MET A 212 18.55 -28.61 9.68
CA MET A 212 18.53 -28.62 8.21
C MET A 212 19.74 -27.91 7.58
N TYR A 213 20.41 -27.05 8.34
CA TYR A 213 21.46 -26.16 7.83
C TYR A 213 22.59 -26.93 7.14
N HIS A 214 23.07 -28.04 7.70
CA HIS A 214 24.17 -28.83 7.12
C HIS A 214 23.83 -29.51 5.78
N ALA A 215 22.56 -29.75 5.51
CA ALA A 215 22.12 -30.30 4.23
C ALA A 215 21.92 -29.19 3.19
N LEU A 216 21.43 -28.03 3.63
CA LEU A 216 21.14 -26.89 2.77
C LEU A 216 22.37 -26.02 2.46
N GLU A 217 23.38 -25.97 3.32
CA GLU A 217 24.61 -25.16 3.11
C GLU A 217 25.41 -25.56 1.87
N LYS A 218 25.19 -26.77 1.35
CA LYS A 218 25.83 -27.28 0.13
C LYS A 218 25.17 -26.79 -1.15
N PHE A 219 23.96 -26.24 -1.05
CA PHE A 219 23.26 -25.64 -2.18
C PHE A 219 23.65 -24.17 -2.27
N GLU A 220 24.54 -23.85 -3.21
CA GLU A 220 24.89 -22.46 -3.50
C GLU A 220 23.63 -21.67 -3.88
N GLY A 221 23.36 -20.58 -3.16
CA GLY A 221 22.30 -19.64 -3.50
C GLY A 221 20.92 -19.91 -2.88
N ILE A 222 20.77 -20.90 -1.99
CA ILE A 222 19.50 -21.07 -1.26
C ILE A 222 19.25 -19.89 -0.31
N SER A 223 18.08 -19.26 -0.43
CA SER A 223 17.72 -18.12 0.41
C SER A 223 17.23 -18.56 1.80
N SER A 224 17.35 -17.67 2.79
CA SER A 224 16.80 -17.90 4.13
C SER A 224 15.29 -18.15 4.09
N GLU A 225 14.57 -17.49 3.18
CA GLU A 225 13.13 -17.72 2.96
C GLU A 225 12.85 -19.15 2.50
N THR A 226 13.63 -19.68 1.54
CA THR A 226 13.47 -21.06 1.09
C THR A 226 13.79 -22.04 2.23
N MET A 227 14.80 -21.77 3.05
CA MET A 227 15.10 -22.62 4.22
C MET A 227 13.92 -22.67 5.21
N LEU A 228 13.32 -21.52 5.51
CA LEU A 228 12.17 -21.40 6.40
C LEU A 228 10.92 -22.11 5.86
N LEU A 229 10.72 -22.04 4.54
CA LEU A 229 9.67 -22.77 3.85
C LEU A 229 9.85 -24.28 4.02
N LEU A 230 11.04 -24.80 3.70
CA LEU A 230 11.35 -26.23 3.83
C LEU A 230 11.27 -26.72 5.29
N TRP A 231 11.65 -25.88 6.25
CA TRP A 231 11.47 -26.15 7.67
C TRP A 231 9.99 -26.25 8.04
N SER A 232 9.16 -25.33 7.55
CA SER A 232 7.72 -25.30 7.85
C SER A 232 6.99 -26.54 7.33
N MET A 233 7.42 -27.09 6.19
CA MET A 233 6.88 -28.34 5.64
C MET A 233 7.07 -29.52 6.62
N LYS A 234 8.26 -29.66 7.21
CA LYS A 234 8.54 -30.71 8.20
C LYS A 234 7.92 -30.39 9.56
N GLU A 235 8.05 -29.16 10.03
CA GLU A 235 7.65 -28.75 11.37
C GLU A 235 6.14 -28.88 11.60
N ARG A 236 5.31 -28.69 10.56
CA ARG A 236 3.87 -28.94 10.64
C ARG A 236 3.53 -30.36 11.11
N HIS A 237 4.38 -31.34 10.83
CA HIS A 237 4.19 -32.73 11.23
C HIS A 237 4.92 -33.11 12.53
N ASN A 238 5.65 -32.16 13.13
CA ASN A 238 6.38 -32.37 14.37
C ASN A 238 5.44 -32.27 15.59
N GLY A 239 5.11 -33.41 16.19
CA GLY A 239 4.24 -33.49 17.37
C GLY A 239 4.78 -32.77 18.61
N ASP A 240 6.10 -32.60 18.70
CA ASP A 240 6.79 -31.98 19.84
C ASP A 240 7.11 -30.49 19.58
N SER A 241 6.69 -29.94 18.43
CA SER A 241 6.93 -28.54 18.09
C SER A 241 6.33 -27.58 19.11
N GLN A 242 7.10 -26.58 19.52
CA GLN A 242 6.59 -25.43 20.29
C GLN A 242 5.44 -24.72 19.55
N PHE A 243 5.48 -24.73 18.21
CA PHE A 243 4.52 -24.06 17.33
C PHE A 243 3.41 -24.99 16.84
N LYS A 244 3.29 -26.21 17.40
CA LYS A 244 2.27 -27.18 17.00
C LYS A 244 0.86 -26.58 16.97
N ILE A 245 0.49 -25.82 18.00
CA ILE A 245 -0.84 -25.21 18.09
C ILE A 245 -1.07 -24.22 16.94
N TYR A 246 -0.05 -23.45 16.54
CA TYR A 246 -0.13 -22.57 15.39
C TYR A 246 -0.34 -23.35 14.09
N PHE A 247 0.50 -24.36 13.83
CA PHE A 247 0.39 -25.18 12.62
C PHE A 247 -0.96 -25.93 12.51
N ASP A 248 -1.54 -26.35 13.64
CA ASP A 248 -2.85 -27.00 13.69
C ASP A 248 -4.00 -26.02 13.35
N THR A 249 -3.79 -24.70 13.51
CA THR A 249 -4.76 -23.64 13.13
C THR A 249 -4.66 -23.22 11.68
N LEU A 250 -3.54 -23.46 11.01
CA LEU A 250 -3.36 -23.11 9.59
C LEU A 250 -4.32 -23.91 8.70
N PRO A 251 -4.74 -23.33 7.57
CA PRO A 251 -5.67 -24.01 6.69
C PRO A 251 -4.98 -25.23 6.02
N GLU A 252 -5.77 -26.22 5.63
CA GLU A 252 -5.25 -27.37 4.88
C GLU A 252 -4.79 -26.95 3.48
N GLU A 253 -5.55 -26.04 2.85
CA GLU A 253 -5.27 -25.45 1.54
C GLU A 253 -5.37 -23.92 1.64
N PHE A 254 -4.51 -23.20 0.93
CA PHE A 254 -4.64 -21.76 0.77
C PHE A 254 -5.41 -21.45 -0.52
N HIS A 255 -6.13 -20.34 -0.51
CA HIS A 255 -6.91 -19.90 -1.64
C HIS A 255 -6.26 -18.69 -2.31
N THR A 256 -5.07 -18.86 -2.88
CA THR A 256 -4.35 -17.78 -3.60
C THR A 256 -4.39 -17.95 -5.12
N GLY A 257 -4.00 -16.93 -5.88
CA GLY A 257 -3.83 -17.01 -7.33
C GLY A 257 -2.92 -18.16 -7.78
N LEU A 258 -1.95 -18.55 -6.95
CA LEU A 258 -1.05 -19.68 -7.24
C LEU A 258 -1.81 -21.02 -7.31
N SER A 259 -2.94 -21.12 -6.61
CA SER A 259 -3.82 -22.30 -6.58
C SER A 259 -5.00 -22.22 -7.55
N PHE A 260 -5.06 -21.21 -8.44
CA PHE A 260 -6.13 -21.10 -9.44
C PHE A 260 -6.17 -22.29 -10.38
N GLY A 261 -7.39 -22.80 -10.59
CA GLY A 261 -7.69 -23.84 -11.57
C GLY A 261 -7.78 -23.30 -13.00
N ILE A 262 -7.90 -24.21 -13.96
CA ILE A 262 -7.93 -23.90 -15.40
C ILE A 262 -9.08 -22.92 -15.73
N ASP A 263 -10.26 -23.11 -15.16
CA ASP A 263 -11.43 -22.26 -15.43
C ASP A 263 -11.19 -20.81 -14.99
N ALA A 264 -10.55 -20.60 -13.82
CA ALA A 264 -10.18 -19.26 -13.36
C ALA A 264 -9.13 -18.62 -14.26
N MET A 265 -8.13 -19.39 -14.71
CA MET A 265 -7.12 -18.92 -15.65
C MET A 265 -7.73 -18.54 -17.01
N MET A 266 -8.70 -19.31 -17.51
CA MET A 266 -9.43 -18.98 -18.73
C MET A 266 -10.23 -17.69 -18.61
N VAL A 267 -10.84 -17.42 -17.44
CA VAL A 267 -11.51 -16.15 -17.19
C VAL A 267 -10.52 -14.98 -17.28
N LEU A 268 -9.30 -15.14 -16.77
CA LEU A 268 -8.27 -14.08 -16.77
C LEU A 268 -7.66 -13.80 -18.15
N ASP A 269 -8.05 -14.51 -19.20
CA ASP A 269 -7.61 -14.24 -20.57
C ASP A 269 -7.81 -12.78 -20.96
N GLY A 270 -6.81 -12.19 -21.63
CA GLY A 270 -6.77 -10.75 -21.94
C GLY A 270 -6.40 -9.82 -20.78
N THR A 271 -5.98 -10.35 -19.62
CA THR A 271 -5.49 -9.55 -18.48
C THR A 271 -4.02 -9.87 -18.16
N LEU A 272 -3.28 -8.89 -17.67
CA LEU A 272 -1.87 -9.09 -17.22
C LEU A 272 -1.76 -10.04 -16.03
N LEU A 273 -2.80 -10.17 -15.20
CA LEU A 273 -2.80 -11.08 -14.05
C LEU A 273 -2.67 -12.56 -14.48
N LEU A 274 -3.15 -12.92 -15.67
CA LEU A 274 -2.94 -14.27 -16.21
C LEU A 274 -1.45 -14.58 -16.37
N ASP A 275 -0.71 -13.65 -16.97
CA ASP A 275 0.73 -13.79 -17.19
C ASP A 275 1.49 -13.78 -15.87
N GLU A 276 1.11 -12.89 -14.94
CA GLU A 276 1.68 -12.80 -13.59
C GLU A 276 1.55 -14.12 -12.81
N ILE A 277 0.34 -14.70 -12.76
CA ILE A 277 0.09 -15.97 -12.06
C ILE A 277 0.82 -17.12 -12.76
N THR A 278 0.81 -17.15 -14.10
CA THR A 278 1.49 -18.21 -14.87
C THR A 278 2.99 -18.20 -14.60
N ALA A 279 3.63 -17.02 -14.70
CA ALA A 279 5.05 -16.85 -14.42
C ALA A 279 5.40 -17.20 -12.96
N ALA A 280 4.56 -16.81 -12.00
CA ALA A 280 4.76 -17.17 -10.59
C ALA A 280 4.70 -18.69 -10.37
N LYS A 281 3.73 -19.38 -10.96
CA LYS A 281 3.59 -20.85 -10.86
C LYS A 281 4.75 -21.58 -11.52
N GLU A 282 5.20 -21.13 -12.68
CA GLU A 282 6.39 -21.67 -13.37
C GLU A 282 7.66 -21.46 -12.54
N HIS A 283 7.82 -20.29 -11.94
CA HIS A 283 8.95 -19.98 -11.08
C HIS A 283 9.00 -20.89 -9.84
N LEU A 284 7.87 -21.09 -9.17
CA LEU A 284 7.78 -22.03 -8.04
C LEU A 284 8.05 -23.47 -8.45
N ARG A 285 7.58 -23.87 -9.64
CA ARG A 285 7.82 -25.21 -10.17
C ARG A 285 9.31 -25.44 -10.44
N ALA A 286 9.98 -24.47 -11.06
CA ALA A 286 11.42 -24.52 -11.28
C ALA A 286 12.19 -24.62 -9.95
N GLN A 287 11.84 -23.80 -8.96
CA GLN A 287 12.45 -23.87 -7.62
C GLN A 287 12.27 -25.25 -6.97
N TYR A 288 11.09 -25.86 -7.09
CA TYR A 288 10.85 -27.21 -6.55
C TYR A 288 11.70 -28.26 -7.26
N ASP A 289 11.75 -28.23 -8.60
CA ASP A 289 12.48 -29.20 -9.41
C ASP A 289 14.01 -29.07 -9.24
N ASP A 290 14.52 -27.88 -8.88
CA ASP A 290 15.93 -27.65 -8.54
C ASP A 290 16.32 -28.29 -7.18
N LEU A 291 15.38 -28.39 -6.25
CA LEU A 291 15.60 -28.93 -4.90
C LEU A 291 15.28 -30.43 -4.81
N PHE A 292 14.23 -30.87 -5.51
CA PHE A 292 13.67 -32.21 -5.41
C PHE A 292 13.72 -32.94 -6.76
N PRO A 293 14.14 -34.22 -6.80
CA PRO A 293 14.28 -35.14 -5.66
C PRO A 293 15.69 -35.17 -5.03
N ALA A 294 16.60 -34.26 -5.41
CA ALA A 294 18.00 -34.30 -4.99
C ALA A 294 18.16 -34.29 -3.45
N LEU A 295 17.52 -33.35 -2.76
CA LEU A 295 17.55 -33.27 -1.30
C LEU A 295 17.03 -34.54 -0.62
N CYS A 296 15.92 -35.10 -1.11
CA CYS A 296 15.35 -36.33 -0.57
C CYS A 296 16.28 -37.54 -0.75
N LYS A 297 17.03 -37.59 -1.85
CA LYS A 297 17.95 -38.69 -2.14
C LYS A 297 19.23 -38.60 -1.31
N ASP A 298 19.79 -37.38 -1.18
CA ASP A 298 21.08 -37.16 -0.54
C ASP A 298 20.96 -37.08 1.00
N HIS A 299 19.79 -36.66 1.49
CA HIS A 299 19.50 -36.43 2.91
C HIS A 299 18.11 -36.95 3.33
N PRO A 300 17.80 -38.25 3.16
CA PRO A 300 16.46 -38.80 3.42
C PRO A 300 16.03 -38.75 4.89
N ASP A 301 16.97 -38.65 5.83
CA ASP A 301 16.73 -38.47 7.26
C ASP A 301 16.23 -37.06 7.60
N ILE A 302 16.61 -36.07 6.80
CA ILE A 302 16.22 -34.67 6.96
C ILE A 302 15.02 -34.34 6.06
N PHE A 303 15.02 -34.86 4.83
CA PHE A 303 14.02 -34.61 3.78
C PHE A 303 13.28 -35.89 3.35
N PRO A 304 12.45 -36.49 4.21
CA PRO A 304 11.64 -37.66 3.84
C PRO A 304 10.67 -37.32 2.69
N PRO A 305 10.69 -38.06 1.56
CA PRO A 305 9.93 -37.71 0.34
C PRO A 305 8.43 -37.43 0.55
N GLU A 306 7.81 -38.13 1.50
CA GLU A 306 6.39 -37.97 1.85
C GLU A 306 6.03 -36.59 2.43
N LEU A 307 7.01 -35.87 2.99
CA LEU A 307 6.80 -34.52 3.53
C LEU A 307 7.20 -33.41 2.53
N TYR A 308 7.80 -33.78 1.40
CA TYR A 308 8.37 -32.85 0.42
C TYR A 308 7.81 -33.05 -0.99
N THR A 309 6.48 -33.26 -1.07
CA THR A 309 5.75 -33.29 -2.34
C THR A 309 5.55 -31.88 -2.89
N TRP A 310 5.17 -31.79 -4.16
CA TRP A 310 4.86 -30.51 -4.81
C TRP A 310 3.72 -29.78 -4.08
N GLU A 311 2.69 -30.49 -3.66
CA GLU A 311 1.51 -29.93 -2.99
C GLU A 311 1.88 -29.31 -1.63
N LEU A 312 2.72 -30.01 -0.85
CA LEU A 312 3.20 -29.48 0.43
C LEU A 312 4.18 -28.31 0.25
N PHE A 313 4.97 -28.33 -0.82
CA PHE A 313 5.86 -27.21 -1.16
C PHE A 313 5.04 -25.97 -1.52
N LEU A 314 4.04 -26.11 -2.40
CA LEU A 314 3.14 -25.01 -2.77
C LEU A 314 2.38 -24.47 -1.55
N TRP A 315 1.86 -25.36 -0.69
CA TRP A 315 1.22 -24.96 0.56
C TRP A 315 2.15 -24.11 1.44
N ALA A 316 3.42 -24.50 1.56
CA ALA A 316 4.39 -23.75 2.33
C ALA A 316 4.76 -22.41 1.66
N CYS A 317 4.85 -22.34 0.33
CA CYS A 317 4.98 -21.07 -0.39
C CYS A 317 3.82 -20.12 -0.05
N GLU A 318 2.58 -20.60 -0.17
CA GLU A 318 1.38 -19.80 0.07
C GLU A 318 1.28 -19.35 1.53
N LEU A 319 1.67 -20.19 2.51
CA LEU A 319 1.79 -19.80 3.91
C LEU A 319 2.72 -18.58 4.07
N TRP A 320 3.94 -18.67 3.52
CA TRP A 320 4.92 -17.61 3.70
C TRP A 320 4.55 -16.35 2.92
N TYR A 321 3.98 -16.46 1.72
CA TYR A 321 3.55 -15.29 0.95
C TYR A 321 2.35 -14.57 1.58
N SER A 322 1.39 -15.31 2.13
CA SER A 322 0.17 -14.71 2.70
C SER A 322 0.29 -14.29 4.17
N ASN A 323 1.18 -14.91 4.96
CA ASN A 323 1.25 -14.68 6.41
C ASN A 323 2.58 -14.13 6.93
N SER A 324 3.63 -14.04 6.11
CA SER A 324 4.91 -13.50 6.59
C SER A 324 4.90 -11.97 6.70
N MET A 325 5.73 -11.45 7.61
CA MET A 325 5.94 -10.03 7.81
C MET A 325 7.45 -9.75 7.87
N LYS A 326 7.87 -8.61 7.31
CA LYS A 326 9.27 -8.15 7.43
C LYS A 326 9.48 -7.40 8.74
N ILE A 327 10.25 -7.97 9.65
CA ILE A 327 10.47 -7.44 11.01
C ILE A 327 11.91 -6.96 11.17
N LYS A 328 12.08 -5.72 11.60
CA LYS A 328 13.36 -5.14 12.00
C LYS A 328 13.63 -5.43 13.47
N PHE A 329 14.71 -6.15 13.72
CA PHE A 329 15.16 -6.52 15.07
C PHE A 329 16.11 -5.49 15.66
N PRO A 330 16.43 -5.57 16.98
CA PRO A 330 17.32 -4.63 17.65
C PRO A 330 18.76 -4.60 17.09
N ASP A 331 19.18 -5.66 16.42
CA ASP A 331 20.46 -5.73 15.69
C ASP A 331 20.46 -4.94 14.36
N GLY A 332 19.34 -4.30 14.03
CA GLY A 332 19.15 -3.51 12.82
C GLY A 332 18.82 -4.33 11.58
N LYS A 333 18.85 -5.66 11.65
CA LYS A 333 18.55 -6.53 10.51
C LYS A 333 17.05 -6.67 10.29
N LEU A 334 16.67 -6.65 9.01
CA LEU A 334 15.32 -6.95 8.57
C LEU A 334 15.24 -8.44 8.24
N ARG A 335 14.25 -9.14 8.80
CA ARG A 335 14.04 -10.57 8.59
C ARG A 335 12.59 -10.84 8.21
N THR A 336 12.37 -11.84 7.36
CA THR A 336 11.03 -12.35 7.02
C THR A 336 10.59 -13.34 8.10
N CYS A 337 9.41 -13.15 8.68
CA CYS A 337 8.96 -13.90 9.85
C CYS A 337 7.49 -14.33 9.75
N LEU A 338 7.13 -15.48 10.32
CA LEU A 338 5.73 -15.80 10.65
C LEU A 338 5.44 -15.41 12.10
N ILE A 339 4.25 -14.84 12.33
CA ILE A 339 3.83 -14.36 13.65
C ILE A 339 2.47 -14.98 13.97
N PRO A 340 2.43 -16.09 14.73
CA PRO A 340 1.27 -16.98 14.85
C PRO A 340 -0.11 -16.34 15.06
N ILE A 341 -0.20 -15.29 15.88
CA ILE A 341 -1.48 -14.61 16.17
C ILE A 341 -1.69 -13.38 15.30
N ALA A 342 -0.62 -12.70 14.88
CA ALA A 342 -0.74 -11.50 14.04
C ALA A 342 -1.19 -11.84 12.61
N GLY A 343 -1.05 -13.10 12.18
CA GLY A 343 -1.55 -13.57 10.88
C GLY A 343 -3.08 -13.49 10.71
N PHE A 344 -3.85 -13.22 11.77
CA PHE A 344 -5.29 -12.99 11.70
C PHE A 344 -5.69 -11.51 11.53
N LEU A 345 -4.73 -10.59 11.53
CA LEU A 345 -4.98 -9.19 11.21
C LEU A 345 -5.12 -9.08 9.68
N ASN A 346 -6.35 -8.97 9.19
CA ASN A 346 -6.64 -8.85 7.77
C ASN A 346 -6.25 -7.48 7.20
N HIS A 347 -6.16 -7.40 5.87
CA HIS A 347 -5.93 -6.13 5.17
C HIS A 347 -7.19 -5.27 5.09
N SER A 348 -7.02 -3.95 5.13
CA SER A 348 -8.05 -2.99 4.73
C SER A 348 -7.42 -1.81 4.00
N LEU A 349 -8.19 -1.19 3.08
CA LEU A 349 -7.87 0.10 2.47
C LEU A 349 -7.92 1.24 3.50
N ASP A 350 -8.66 1.04 4.59
CA ASP A 350 -8.73 1.91 5.77
C ASP A 350 -8.16 1.14 6.99
N PRO A 351 -6.85 0.89 7.07
CA PRO A 351 -6.24 0.07 8.12
C PRO A 351 -6.32 0.74 9.50
N HIS A 352 -6.37 -0.05 10.57
CA HIS A 352 -6.20 0.43 11.95
C HIS A 352 -4.73 0.53 12.33
N VAL A 353 -3.92 -0.39 11.82
CA VAL A 353 -2.48 -0.50 12.10
C VAL A 353 -1.70 -0.32 10.80
N VAL A 354 -0.92 0.75 10.70
CA VAL A 354 0.00 0.99 9.57
C VAL A 354 1.46 0.78 9.97
N HIS A 355 1.80 1.08 11.23
CA HIS A 355 3.13 0.84 11.78
C HIS A 355 3.19 -0.47 12.57
N TYR A 356 3.78 -1.46 11.92
CA TYR A 356 4.20 -2.72 12.50
C TYR A 356 5.49 -3.13 11.77
N GLY A 357 6.24 -4.09 12.30
CA GLY A 357 7.50 -4.50 11.67
C GLY A 357 8.78 -3.99 12.32
N ARG A 358 8.71 -3.51 13.57
CA ARG A 358 9.91 -3.27 14.39
C ARG A 358 9.71 -3.80 15.80
N VAL A 359 10.68 -4.57 16.28
CA VAL A 359 10.73 -4.99 17.68
C VAL A 359 11.07 -3.79 18.57
N ASP A 360 10.30 -3.59 19.61
CA ASP A 360 10.57 -2.61 20.66
C ASP A 360 11.71 -3.13 21.55
N SER A 361 12.88 -2.49 21.46
CA SER A 361 14.08 -2.93 22.19
C SER A 361 13.95 -2.87 23.72
N ALA A 362 13.06 -2.03 24.25
CA ALA A 362 12.89 -1.89 25.70
C ALA A 362 12.06 -3.04 26.28
N THR A 363 11.11 -3.56 25.50
CA THR A 363 10.21 -4.64 25.91
C THR A 363 10.52 -5.99 25.27
N ASN A 364 11.37 -6.01 24.24
CA ASN A 364 11.68 -7.17 23.41
C ASN A 364 10.41 -7.84 22.84
N THR A 365 9.46 -7.01 22.40
CA THR A 365 8.17 -7.41 21.83
C THR A 365 7.90 -6.69 20.52
N LEU A 366 7.13 -7.31 19.65
CA LEU A 366 6.52 -6.68 18.47
C LEU A 366 5.14 -6.15 18.86
N LYS A 367 4.84 -4.89 18.56
CA LYS A 367 3.59 -4.22 18.93
C LYS A 367 2.81 -3.79 17.70
N PHE A 368 1.51 -4.04 17.73
CA PHE A 368 0.54 -3.58 16.73
C PHE A 368 -0.26 -2.44 17.36
N ARG A 369 0.18 -1.21 17.11
CA ARG A 369 -0.43 0.00 17.67
C ARG A 369 -1.41 0.62 16.69
N LEU A 370 -2.54 1.09 17.21
CA LEU A 370 -3.57 1.72 16.39
C LEU A 370 -3.14 3.13 15.96
N SER A 371 -3.25 3.39 14.66
CA SER A 371 -3.17 4.73 14.08
C SER A 371 -4.54 5.35 13.90
N ARG A 372 -5.63 4.58 13.95
CA ARG A 372 -7.01 5.08 14.07
C ARG A 372 -7.82 4.20 15.03
N PRO A 373 -8.92 4.69 15.63
CA PRO A 373 -9.72 3.94 16.58
C PRO A 373 -10.33 2.66 15.98
N CYS A 374 -10.50 1.64 16.81
CA CYS A 374 -11.20 0.39 16.49
C CYS A 374 -12.22 0.11 17.58
N ASN A 375 -13.51 0.06 17.25
CA ASN A 375 -14.58 -0.10 18.23
C ASN A 375 -14.74 -1.57 18.63
N ALA A 376 -15.28 -1.82 19.82
CA ALA A 376 -15.61 -3.18 20.24
C ALA A 376 -16.53 -3.87 19.22
N GLY A 377 -16.21 -5.12 18.86
CA GLY A 377 -16.91 -5.90 17.84
C GLY A 377 -16.51 -5.60 16.40
N GLN A 378 -15.66 -4.60 16.16
CA GLN A 378 -15.13 -4.29 14.83
C GLN A 378 -13.90 -5.16 14.51
N GLU A 379 -13.74 -5.53 13.24
CA GLU A 379 -12.50 -6.16 12.77
C GLU A 379 -11.32 -5.18 12.80
N CYS A 380 -10.25 -5.56 13.48
CA CYS A 380 -9.01 -4.81 13.56
C CYS A 380 -8.08 -5.19 12.40
N CYS A 381 -8.17 -4.45 11.30
CA CYS A 381 -7.31 -4.64 10.13
C CYS A 381 -5.96 -3.91 10.24
N LEU A 382 -4.94 -4.44 9.56
CA LEU A 382 -3.66 -3.76 9.30
C LEU A 382 -3.46 -3.50 7.80
N SER A 383 -2.44 -2.73 7.42
CA SER A 383 -2.09 -2.54 6.01
C SER A 383 -1.03 -3.55 5.57
N TYR A 384 -1.30 -4.51 4.68
CA TYR A 384 -0.26 -5.40 4.13
C TYR A 384 0.79 -4.66 3.31
N GLY A 385 0.42 -3.51 2.77
CA GLY A 385 1.25 -2.67 1.93
C GLY A 385 0.41 -1.94 0.90
N ASN A 386 1.10 -1.25 0.00
CA ASN A 386 0.53 -0.53 -1.12
C ASN A 386 0.42 -1.47 -2.33
N PHE A 387 -0.46 -2.47 -2.23
CA PHE A 387 -0.57 -3.55 -3.21
C PHE A 387 -1.80 -3.39 -4.10
N SER A 388 -1.60 -3.68 -5.40
CA SER A 388 -2.69 -3.82 -6.36
C SER A 388 -3.56 -5.04 -6.02
N SER A 389 -4.79 -5.05 -6.53
CA SER A 389 -5.66 -6.22 -6.48
C SER A 389 -5.03 -7.42 -7.19
N SER A 390 -4.20 -7.23 -8.23
CA SER A 390 -3.48 -8.34 -8.89
C SER A 390 -2.49 -9.03 -7.93
N HIS A 391 -1.73 -8.24 -7.16
CA HIS A 391 -0.83 -8.74 -6.13
C HIS A 391 -1.58 -9.43 -4.98
N LEU A 392 -2.66 -8.79 -4.49
CA LEU A 392 -3.47 -9.33 -3.39
C LEU A 392 -4.15 -10.64 -3.77
N ILE A 393 -4.65 -10.78 -5.01
CA ILE A 393 -5.16 -12.06 -5.51
C ILE A 393 -4.06 -13.10 -5.56
N THR A 394 -2.92 -12.76 -6.16
CA THR A 394 -1.83 -13.71 -6.42
C THR A 394 -1.28 -14.31 -5.14
N PHE A 395 -1.02 -13.49 -4.12
CA PHE A 395 -0.30 -13.91 -2.91
C PHE A 395 -1.14 -14.00 -1.64
N TYR A 396 -2.33 -13.38 -1.62
CA TYR A 396 -3.20 -13.36 -0.43
C TYR A 396 -4.61 -13.92 -0.69
N GLY A 397 -5.04 -14.04 -1.94
CA GLY A 397 -6.30 -14.72 -2.26
C GLY A 397 -7.57 -13.89 -2.16
N PHE A 398 -7.48 -12.56 -2.20
CA PHE A 398 -8.65 -11.70 -2.09
C PHE A 398 -8.52 -10.41 -2.91
N VAL A 399 -9.67 -9.76 -3.13
CA VAL A 399 -9.76 -8.39 -3.65
C VAL A 399 -10.37 -7.52 -2.56
N PRO A 400 -9.70 -6.42 -2.15
CA PRO A 400 -10.20 -5.58 -1.07
C PRO A 400 -11.58 -5.00 -1.40
N GLN A 401 -12.33 -4.63 -0.36
CA GLN A 401 -13.60 -3.95 -0.53
C GLN A 401 -13.38 -2.44 -0.67
N GLY A 402 -13.97 -1.84 -1.70
CA GLY A 402 -13.82 -0.42 -2.03
C GLY A 402 -12.87 -0.19 -3.20
N ASP A 403 -12.58 1.09 -3.47
CA ASP A 403 -11.72 1.50 -4.57
C ASP A 403 -10.24 1.46 -4.14
N ASN A 404 -9.51 0.46 -4.62
CA ASN A 404 -8.08 0.37 -4.37
C ASN A 404 -7.32 1.35 -5.28
N LEU A 405 -6.63 2.33 -4.68
CA LEU A 405 -5.86 3.35 -5.43
C LEU A 405 -4.69 2.77 -6.23
N TYR A 406 -4.27 1.55 -5.90
CA TYR A 406 -3.19 0.82 -6.55
C TYR A 406 -3.66 -0.09 -7.69
N ASP A 407 -4.96 -0.10 -7.99
CA ASP A 407 -5.48 -0.75 -9.21
C ASP A 407 -5.21 0.14 -10.42
N VAL A 408 -4.05 -0.10 -11.01
CA VAL A 408 -3.53 0.60 -12.19
C VAL A 408 -3.38 -0.37 -13.35
N ILE A 409 -3.47 0.16 -14.57
CA ILE A 409 -3.13 -0.57 -15.79
C ILE A 409 -1.86 0.06 -16.36
N PRO A 410 -0.72 -0.65 -16.35
CA PRO A 410 0.48 -0.17 -16.98
C PRO A 410 0.28 -0.12 -18.50
N LEU A 411 0.84 0.91 -19.13
CA LEU A 411 0.80 1.12 -20.57
C LEU A 411 2.21 1.01 -21.11
N ASP A 412 2.42 0.08 -22.04
CA ASP A 412 3.65 -0.02 -22.80
C ASP A 412 3.59 0.95 -23.99
N ILE A 413 4.40 2.00 -23.93
CA ILE A 413 4.44 3.04 -24.93
C ILE A 413 5.89 3.19 -25.33
N ASP A 414 6.18 2.92 -26.60
CA ASP A 414 7.49 3.12 -27.20
C ASP A 414 7.87 4.61 -27.13
N ALA A 415 8.51 5.01 -26.03
CA ALA A 415 9.12 6.32 -25.94
C ALA A 415 10.30 6.34 -26.93
N ALA A 416 10.25 7.25 -27.90
CA ALA A 416 11.42 7.55 -28.71
C ALA A 416 12.58 7.89 -27.75
N GLN A 417 13.74 7.24 -27.91
CA GLN A 417 14.93 7.52 -27.11
C GLN A 417 15.27 9.02 -27.23
N ASP A 418 15.06 9.78 -26.15
CA ASP A 418 15.45 11.18 -26.09
C ASP A 418 16.96 11.29 -25.86
N ASP A 419 17.71 11.41 -26.94
CA ASP A 419 19.08 11.94 -26.96
C ASP A 419 19.03 13.48 -26.85
N PHE A 420 18.69 14.14 -25.72
CA PHE A 420 19.09 15.56 -25.52
C PHE A 420 19.16 16.07 -24.06
N THR A 421 20.34 16.65 -23.77
CA THR A 421 20.79 17.70 -22.82
C THR A 421 20.02 18.01 -21.52
N GLU A 422 20.75 17.85 -20.41
CA GLU A 422 20.58 18.51 -19.11
C GLU A 422 20.12 19.97 -19.25
N GLY A 423 18.86 20.28 -18.92
CA GLY A 423 18.39 21.66 -18.88
C GLY A 423 16.87 21.88 -18.89
N SER A 424 16.06 20.91 -19.31
CA SER A 424 14.59 20.98 -19.27
C SER A 424 14.05 20.04 -18.19
N SER A 425 13.59 20.62 -17.08
CA SER A 425 13.27 19.95 -15.82
C SER A 425 11.83 19.42 -15.77
N ILE A 426 11.47 18.41 -16.58
CA ILE A 426 10.13 17.78 -16.57
C ILE A 426 10.26 16.26 -16.50
N SER A 427 9.54 15.64 -15.56
CA SER A 427 9.67 14.26 -15.07
C SER A 427 9.89 13.19 -16.15
N ASN A 428 11.05 12.52 -16.08
CA ASN A 428 11.40 11.35 -16.88
C ASN A 428 10.73 10.11 -16.27
N TRP A 429 9.43 9.95 -16.50
CA TRP A 429 8.73 8.68 -16.27
C TRP A 429 9.00 7.76 -17.45
N THR A 430 9.53 6.56 -17.20
CA THR A 430 9.83 5.56 -18.23
C THR A 430 8.68 4.59 -18.44
N THR A 431 7.79 4.47 -17.45
CA THR A 431 6.59 3.64 -17.50
C THR A 431 5.39 4.53 -17.26
N HIS A 432 4.34 4.33 -18.05
CA HIS A 432 3.08 5.04 -17.90
C HIS A 432 2.01 4.09 -17.39
N MET A 433 1.03 4.66 -16.70
CA MET A 433 -0.08 3.92 -16.12
C MET A 433 -1.35 4.75 -16.18
N VAL A 434 -2.48 4.08 -16.20
CA VAL A 434 -3.82 4.67 -16.02
C VAL A 434 -4.51 4.01 -14.84
N ARG A 435 -5.43 4.74 -14.20
CA ARG A 435 -6.29 4.23 -13.15
C ARG A 435 -7.71 4.70 -13.38
N ALA A 436 -8.63 4.19 -12.57
CA ALA A 436 -10.00 4.66 -12.50
C ALA A 436 -10.11 6.20 -12.46
N THR A 437 -10.79 6.79 -13.45
CA THR A 437 -10.84 8.26 -13.58
C THR A 437 -11.74 8.93 -12.56
N TRP A 438 -12.64 8.17 -11.90
CA TRP A 438 -13.46 8.66 -10.78
C TRP A 438 -12.64 8.98 -9.53
N LEU A 439 -11.37 8.54 -9.46
CA LEU A 439 -10.42 8.90 -8.42
C LEU A 439 -9.71 10.23 -8.69
N SER A 440 -9.95 10.87 -9.84
CA SER A 440 -9.40 12.18 -10.18
C SER A 440 -10.46 13.27 -10.04
N HIS A 441 -10.06 14.44 -9.53
CA HIS A 441 -10.94 15.60 -9.37
C HIS A 441 -10.76 16.63 -10.50
N ASN A 442 -9.67 16.57 -11.25
CA ASN A 442 -9.36 17.54 -12.29
C ASN A 442 -9.75 17.04 -13.68
N CYS A 443 -10.98 17.38 -14.09
CA CYS A 443 -11.53 17.07 -15.41
C CYS A 443 -11.44 18.25 -16.39
N ASN A 444 -10.67 19.29 -16.08
CA ASN A 444 -10.52 20.46 -16.94
C ASN A 444 -9.79 20.10 -18.24
N ILE A 445 -9.85 21.01 -19.23
CA ILE A 445 -9.05 20.92 -20.46
C ILE A 445 -7.58 20.74 -20.06
N PHE A 446 -6.88 19.86 -20.78
CA PHE A 446 -5.52 19.37 -20.53
C PHE A 446 -5.37 18.32 -19.42
N TYR A 447 -6.43 17.94 -18.70
CA TYR A 447 -6.38 16.95 -17.63
C TYR A 447 -7.36 15.80 -17.82
N TYR A 448 -8.64 16.08 -18.06
CA TYR A 448 -9.68 15.07 -18.39
C TYR A 448 -9.90 13.94 -17.36
N GLY A 449 -9.39 14.10 -16.14
CA GLY A 449 -9.36 13.03 -15.14
C GLY A 449 -8.28 11.98 -15.39
N LEU A 450 -7.36 12.22 -16.32
CA LEU A 450 -6.26 11.36 -16.71
C LEU A 450 -4.93 11.84 -16.08
N PRO A 451 -3.94 10.95 -15.92
CA PRO A 451 -2.67 11.31 -15.27
C PRO A 451 -1.85 12.31 -16.10
N SER A 452 -1.49 13.45 -15.50
CA SER A 452 -0.69 14.49 -16.16
C SER A 452 0.63 13.97 -16.74
N PRO A 453 1.44 13.14 -16.02
CA PRO A 453 2.68 12.63 -16.60
C PRO A 453 2.49 11.86 -17.89
N PHE A 454 1.36 11.15 -18.03
CA PHE A 454 1.03 10.43 -19.24
C PHE A 454 0.67 11.36 -20.39
N LEU A 455 -0.25 12.30 -20.16
CA LEU A 455 -0.67 13.26 -21.17
C LEU A 455 0.50 14.11 -21.66
N ASP A 456 1.38 14.53 -20.75
CA ASP A 456 2.58 15.30 -21.09
C ASP A 456 3.59 14.49 -21.92
N SER A 457 3.67 13.18 -21.71
CA SER A 457 4.45 12.28 -22.57
C SER A 457 3.89 12.22 -23.99
N LEU A 458 2.57 12.04 -24.14
CA LEU A 458 1.90 12.03 -25.45
C LEU A 458 2.02 13.37 -26.20
N ARG A 459 1.92 14.49 -25.47
CA ARG A 459 2.15 15.84 -26.03
C ARG A 459 3.56 15.99 -26.56
N ARG A 460 4.57 15.56 -25.80
CA ARG A 460 5.98 15.60 -26.21
C ARG A 460 6.27 14.72 -27.43
N ALA A 461 5.69 13.52 -27.49
CA ALA A 461 5.84 12.63 -28.63
C ALA A 461 5.32 13.25 -29.94
N ARG A 462 4.33 14.16 -29.85
CA ARG A 462 3.72 14.84 -31.00
C ARG A 462 4.37 16.17 -31.35
N SER A 463 4.91 16.90 -30.37
CA SER A 463 5.61 18.17 -30.58
C SER A 463 6.84 18.27 -29.67
N PRO A 464 8.06 18.41 -30.25
CA PRO A 464 9.29 18.57 -29.47
C PRO A 464 9.38 19.92 -28.73
N MET A 465 8.50 20.87 -29.05
CA MET A 465 8.46 22.18 -28.37
C MET A 465 7.69 22.06 -27.05
N PRO A 466 8.05 22.84 -26.01
CA PRO A 466 7.31 22.85 -24.75
C PRO A 466 5.83 23.11 -25.00
N HIS A 467 4.98 22.12 -24.69
CA HIS A 467 3.54 22.29 -24.83
C HIS A 467 3.06 23.28 -23.76
N THR A 468 2.64 24.47 -24.17
CA THR A 468 1.95 25.40 -23.30
C THR A 468 0.50 24.95 -23.17
N LYS A 469 0.01 24.75 -21.93
CA LYS A 469 -1.41 24.49 -21.62
C LYS A 469 -2.25 25.75 -21.86
N ASP A 470 -2.21 26.30 -23.07
CA ASP A 470 -2.97 27.46 -23.51
C ASP A 470 -4.05 27.05 -24.53
N LEU A 471 -5.09 27.86 -24.64
CA LEU A 471 -6.25 27.56 -25.49
C LEU A 471 -6.02 27.92 -26.97
N LEU A 472 -4.77 27.84 -27.46
CA LEU A 472 -4.49 28.10 -28.86
C LEU A 472 -5.10 26.99 -29.75
N PRO A 473 -5.68 27.34 -30.92
CA PRO A 473 -6.29 26.36 -31.82
C PRO A 473 -5.39 25.19 -32.22
N GLU A 474 -4.08 25.41 -32.32
CA GLU A 474 -3.09 24.35 -32.62
C GLU A 474 -2.96 23.35 -31.47
N ASN A 475 -2.89 23.84 -30.22
CA ASN A 475 -2.83 23.00 -29.03
C ASN A 475 -4.14 22.21 -28.83
N LEU A 476 -5.30 22.85 -29.04
CA LEU A 476 -6.59 22.16 -28.97
C LEU A 476 -6.74 21.07 -30.04
N LYS A 477 -6.20 21.26 -31.26
CA LYS A 477 -6.17 20.20 -32.28
C LYS A 477 -5.29 19.02 -31.86
N ASN A 478 -4.12 19.30 -31.28
CA ASN A 478 -3.25 18.26 -30.76
C ASN A 478 -3.95 17.44 -29.66
N GLU A 479 -4.68 18.09 -28.75
CA GLU A 479 -5.45 17.40 -27.71
C GLU A 479 -6.56 16.51 -28.29
N ILE A 480 -7.22 16.93 -29.38
CA ILE A 480 -8.22 16.08 -30.07
C ILE A 480 -7.56 14.78 -30.55
N GLU A 481 -6.40 14.88 -31.21
CA GLU A 481 -5.72 13.70 -31.73
C GLU A 481 -5.21 12.79 -30.60
N ILE A 482 -4.67 13.36 -29.51
CA ILE A 482 -4.25 12.60 -28.33
C ILE A 482 -5.43 11.80 -27.75
N LEU A 483 -6.58 12.44 -27.57
CA LEU A 483 -7.75 11.77 -27.01
C LEU A 483 -8.37 10.76 -27.97
N GLU A 484 -8.26 10.95 -29.29
CA GLU A 484 -8.69 9.97 -30.30
C GLU A 484 -7.79 8.72 -30.29
N ASP A 485 -6.46 8.89 -30.17
CA ASP A 485 -5.52 7.76 -30.02
C ASP A 485 -5.75 6.99 -28.73
N LEU A 486 -5.87 7.70 -27.60
CA LEU A 486 -6.13 7.09 -26.29
C LEU A 486 -7.42 6.27 -26.30
N ARG A 487 -8.45 6.81 -26.97
CA ARG A 487 -9.71 6.10 -27.12
C ARG A 487 -9.52 4.82 -27.95
N ALA A 488 -8.80 4.88 -29.06
CA ALA A 488 -8.52 3.68 -29.87
C ALA A 488 -7.79 2.60 -29.06
N ILE A 489 -6.75 2.99 -28.30
CA ILE A 489 -6.02 2.08 -27.40
C ILE A 489 -6.97 1.45 -26.38
N CYS A 490 -7.83 2.25 -25.75
CA CYS A 490 -8.74 1.74 -24.73
C CYS A 490 -9.90 0.90 -25.31
N ASP A 491 -10.35 1.19 -26.54
CA ASP A 491 -11.34 0.38 -27.25
C ASP A 491 -10.74 -1.02 -27.52
N ASP A 492 -9.49 -1.10 -28.00
CA ASP A 492 -8.76 -2.38 -28.20
C ASP A 492 -8.56 -3.14 -26.88
N MET A 493 -8.23 -2.44 -25.79
CA MET A 493 -8.12 -3.04 -24.45
C MET A 493 -9.47 -3.62 -23.97
N MET A 494 -10.57 -2.89 -24.20
CA MET A 494 -11.90 -3.35 -23.81
C MET A 494 -12.32 -4.58 -24.62
N ASP A 495 -12.02 -4.62 -25.92
CA ASP A 495 -12.28 -5.78 -26.77
C ASP A 495 -11.50 -7.02 -26.30
N ASN A 496 -10.23 -6.86 -25.91
CA ASN A 496 -9.43 -7.95 -25.33
C ASN A 496 -9.96 -8.45 -23.99
N LEU A 497 -10.54 -7.57 -23.17
CA LEU A 497 -11.21 -7.97 -21.92
C LEU A 497 -12.55 -8.68 -22.18
N GLY A 498 -13.17 -8.50 -23.35
CA GLY A 498 -14.45 -9.11 -23.70
C GLY A 498 -15.61 -8.71 -22.78
N ASP A 499 -16.79 -9.28 -23.04
CA ASP A 499 -18.02 -8.94 -22.33
C ASP A 499 -18.06 -9.48 -20.89
N ALA A 500 -18.81 -8.80 -20.03
CA ALA A 500 -19.08 -9.30 -18.68
C ALA A 500 -19.95 -10.56 -18.74
N ASP A 501 -19.43 -11.68 -18.23
CA ASP A 501 -20.21 -12.91 -18.11
C ASP A 501 -21.39 -12.69 -17.17
N LEU A 502 -22.60 -12.69 -17.74
CA LEU A 502 -23.87 -12.54 -17.03
C LEU A 502 -24.38 -13.87 -16.44
N ASP A 503 -23.68 -14.98 -16.67
CA ASP A 503 -24.11 -16.31 -16.22
C ASP A 503 -23.98 -16.49 -14.70
N ASP A 504 -24.85 -17.33 -14.16
CA ASP A 504 -25.32 -17.35 -12.77
C ASP A 504 -24.18 -17.45 -11.73
N ARG A 505 -23.70 -16.30 -11.26
CA ARG A 505 -22.60 -16.08 -10.28
C ARG A 505 -22.75 -16.84 -8.95
N LYS A 506 -23.85 -17.55 -8.73
CA LYS A 506 -24.17 -18.24 -7.47
C LYS A 506 -23.46 -19.58 -7.30
N ASN A 507 -23.13 -20.29 -8.38
CA ASN A 507 -22.60 -21.67 -8.30
C ASN A 507 -21.15 -21.85 -8.79
N THR A 508 -20.41 -20.77 -9.04
CA THR A 508 -18.99 -20.83 -9.45
C THR A 508 -18.05 -21.03 -8.25
N ASN A 509 -16.92 -21.70 -8.50
CA ASN A 509 -15.86 -21.92 -7.52
C ASN A 509 -15.24 -20.57 -7.08
N TRP A 510 -14.57 -20.56 -5.92
CA TRP A 510 -14.04 -19.32 -5.32
C TRP A 510 -13.02 -18.61 -6.22
N ASP A 511 -12.15 -19.38 -6.88
CA ASP A 511 -11.11 -18.90 -7.78
C ASP A 511 -11.70 -18.22 -9.02
N VAL A 512 -12.70 -18.86 -9.64
CA VAL A 512 -13.45 -18.30 -10.77
C VAL A 512 -14.14 -16.99 -10.36
N LYS A 513 -14.76 -16.92 -9.18
CA LYS A 513 -15.38 -15.69 -8.67
C LYS A 513 -14.37 -14.57 -8.52
N LEU A 514 -13.18 -14.88 -8.02
CA LEU A 514 -12.11 -13.91 -7.82
C LEU A 514 -11.55 -13.40 -9.16
N ALA A 515 -11.35 -14.31 -10.13
CA ALA A 515 -10.95 -13.98 -11.49
C ALA A 515 -11.97 -13.06 -12.20
N ILE A 516 -13.27 -13.37 -12.10
CA ILE A 516 -14.34 -12.52 -12.65
C ILE A 516 -14.31 -11.14 -11.99
N LYS A 517 -14.20 -11.07 -10.66
CA LYS A 517 -14.17 -9.79 -9.92
C LYS A 517 -12.99 -8.93 -10.36
N PHE A 518 -11.81 -9.51 -10.55
CA PHE A 518 -10.64 -8.79 -11.06
C PHE A 518 -10.87 -8.25 -12.47
N LYS A 519 -11.39 -9.08 -13.37
CA LYS A 519 -11.66 -8.69 -14.75
C LYS A 519 -12.72 -7.58 -14.84
N ASP A 520 -13.73 -7.61 -13.97
CA ASP A 520 -14.72 -6.54 -13.85
C ASP A 520 -14.10 -5.21 -13.36
N ILE A 521 -13.10 -5.25 -12.48
CA ILE A 521 -12.33 -4.06 -12.07
C ILE A 521 -11.56 -3.48 -13.25
N GLN A 522 -10.86 -4.31 -14.02
CA GLN A 522 -10.11 -3.89 -15.21
C GLN A 522 -11.04 -3.24 -16.24
N ARG A 523 -12.19 -3.86 -16.54
CA ARG A 523 -13.21 -3.29 -17.44
C ARG A 523 -13.73 -1.93 -16.94
N SER A 524 -13.96 -1.81 -15.64
CA SER A 524 -14.44 -0.56 -15.04
C SER A 524 -13.41 0.56 -15.20
N ILE A 525 -12.13 0.27 -14.98
CA ILE A 525 -11.03 1.23 -15.20
C ILE A 525 -11.01 1.66 -16.67
N VAL A 526 -10.92 0.72 -17.62
CA VAL A 526 -10.86 1.02 -19.06
C VAL A 526 -12.10 1.81 -19.51
N SER A 527 -13.29 1.39 -19.09
CA SER A 527 -14.54 2.10 -19.38
C SER A 527 -14.56 3.53 -18.85
N SER A 528 -13.96 3.79 -17.69
CA SER A 528 -13.88 5.15 -17.13
C SER A 528 -12.91 6.04 -17.90
N VAL A 529 -11.78 5.48 -18.36
CA VAL A 529 -10.81 6.17 -19.21
C VAL A 529 -11.44 6.51 -20.57
N LEU A 530 -12.17 5.56 -21.18
CA LEU A 530 -12.94 5.81 -22.40
C LEU A 530 -13.93 6.96 -22.20
N THR A 531 -14.71 6.93 -21.12
CA THR A 531 -15.67 7.98 -20.78
C THR A 531 -14.99 9.35 -20.64
N SER A 532 -13.85 9.41 -19.95
CA SER A 532 -13.02 10.60 -19.83
C SER A 532 -12.55 11.11 -21.20
N CYS A 533 -12.11 10.22 -22.10
CA CYS A 533 -11.70 10.60 -23.45
C CYS A 533 -12.86 11.16 -24.28
N TYR A 534 -14.05 10.54 -24.23
CA TYR A 534 -15.25 11.05 -24.89
C TYR A 534 -15.67 12.43 -24.39
N CYS A 535 -15.71 12.61 -23.07
CA CYS A 535 -16.03 13.89 -22.44
C CYS A 535 -14.98 14.95 -22.79
N GLY A 536 -13.69 14.60 -22.71
CA GLY A 536 -12.58 15.47 -23.09
C GLY A 536 -12.65 15.92 -24.54
N LEU A 537 -12.93 15.00 -25.48
CA LEU A 537 -13.07 15.34 -26.90
C LEU A 537 -14.18 16.36 -27.15
N LYS A 538 -15.32 16.19 -26.45
CA LYS A 538 -16.42 17.14 -26.55
C LYS A 538 -16.01 18.52 -26.02
N LEU A 539 -15.38 18.56 -24.83
CA LEU A 539 -14.91 19.81 -24.21
C LEU A 539 -13.92 20.56 -25.13
N VAL A 540 -12.94 19.86 -25.69
CA VAL A 540 -11.93 20.47 -26.56
C VAL A 540 -12.52 20.94 -27.89
N LYS A 541 -13.44 20.16 -28.50
CA LYS A 541 -14.12 20.55 -29.76
C LYS A 541 -15.03 21.77 -29.56
N ASP A 542 -15.73 21.85 -28.42
CA ASP A 542 -16.53 23.00 -28.05
C ASP A 542 -15.65 24.25 -27.87
N GLU A 543 -14.51 24.12 -27.19
CA GLU A 543 -13.57 25.24 -26.98
C GLU A 543 -12.90 25.70 -28.28
N LEU A 544 -12.44 24.76 -29.11
CA LEU A 544 -11.86 25.06 -30.44
C LEU A 544 -12.85 25.82 -31.32
N SER A 545 -14.14 25.45 -31.26
CA SER A 545 -15.20 26.14 -31.99
C SER A 545 -15.38 27.59 -31.54
N LYS A 546 -15.21 27.88 -30.24
CA LYS A 546 -15.26 29.26 -29.71
C LYS A 546 -14.06 30.07 -30.19
N CYS A 547 -12.84 29.52 -30.11
CA CYS A 547 -11.64 30.22 -30.58
C CYS A 547 -11.75 30.60 -32.06
N LEU A 548 -12.24 29.69 -32.91
CA LEU A 548 -12.44 29.96 -34.33
C LEU A 548 -13.55 30.99 -34.61
N ALA A 549 -14.58 31.05 -33.76
CA ALA A 549 -15.65 32.05 -33.88
C ALA A 549 -15.18 33.46 -33.48
N GLU A 550 -14.28 33.57 -32.50
CA GLU A 550 -13.68 34.85 -32.06
C GLU A 550 -12.66 35.39 -33.08
N ASP A 551 -11.96 34.51 -33.79
CA ASP A 551 -11.02 34.88 -34.87
C ASP A 551 -11.70 35.26 -36.20
N THR A 552 -13.03 35.11 -36.31
CA THR A 552 -13.77 35.54 -37.51
C THR A 552 -14.01 37.05 -37.43
N PRO A 553 -13.41 37.89 -38.29
CA PRO A 553 -13.64 39.33 -38.24
C PRO A 553 -15.12 39.59 -38.53
N VAL A 554 -15.81 40.25 -37.60
CA VAL A 554 -17.11 40.88 -37.89
C VAL A 554 -16.85 41.84 -39.04
N SER A 555 -17.23 41.43 -40.24
CA SER A 555 -17.32 42.31 -41.40
C SER A 555 -18.30 43.42 -41.02
N LYS A 556 -17.76 44.58 -40.65
CA LYS A 556 -18.52 45.82 -40.58
C LYS A 556 -19.12 46.04 -41.97
N GLN A 557 -20.37 45.64 -42.15
CA GLN A 557 -21.19 46.17 -43.22
C GLN A 557 -21.33 47.67 -42.96
N ILE A 558 -20.69 48.46 -43.82
CA ILE A 558 -20.83 49.91 -43.95
C ILE A 558 -22.16 50.21 -44.64
#